data_AF-A0A0V0I4Z0-F1
#
_entry.id   AF-A0A0V0I4Z0-F1
#
_cell.length_a   1.000
_cell.length_b   1.000
_cell.length_c   1.000
_cell.angle_alpha   90.00
_cell.angle_beta   90.00
_cell.angle_gamma   90.00
#
_symmetry.space_group_name_H-M   'P 1'
#
loop_
_entity.id
_entity.type
_entity.pdbx_description
1 polymer ?
#
loop_
_entity_poly.entity_id
_entity_poly.type
_entity_poly.pdbx_seq_one_letter_code
_entity_poly.pdbx_strand_id
1 'polypeptide(L)'
;MATYLWRKYADYVYTKWEKTLLWDMVEPFRRPKSFTPLVTIYVCAFYTGVIGAAITEQLYKEKYWEEHPGQEVPLMKPMFYGGPWRVMRGDVPPMGKFDL
;
A
#
# COMPACT_ATOMS: atom_id res chain seq x y z
N MET A 1 -20.35 -49.07 -15.34
CA MET A 1 -20.50 -47.65 -14.98
C MET A 1 -19.21 -47.00 -14.49
N ALA A 2 -18.46 -47.61 -13.57
CA ALA A 2 -17.20 -47.04 -13.04
C ALA A 2 -16.17 -46.68 -14.15
N THR A 3 -16.01 -47.51 -15.17
CA THR A 3 -15.08 -47.27 -16.29
C THR A 3 -15.44 -46.07 -17.15
N TYR A 4 -16.74 -45.79 -17.32
CA TYR A 4 -17.22 -44.64 -18.10
C TYR A 4 -16.98 -43.33 -17.35
N LEU A 5 -17.28 -43.31 -16.04
CA LEU A 5 -16.99 -42.18 -15.16
C LEU A 5 -15.48 -41.90 -15.09
N TRP A 6 -14.66 -42.94 -14.99
CA TRP A 6 -13.20 -42.81 -14.96
C TRP A 6 -12.63 -42.25 -16.26
N ARG A 7 -13.13 -42.72 -17.42
CA ARG A 7 -12.78 -42.13 -18.72
C ARG A 7 -13.17 -40.66 -18.80
N LYS A 8 -14.40 -40.31 -18.41
CA LYS A 8 -14.87 -38.91 -18.42
C LYS A 8 -14.04 -38.01 -17.49
N TYR A 9 -13.62 -38.51 -16.34
CA TYR A 9 -12.74 -37.79 -15.43
C TYR A 9 -11.34 -37.60 -16.03
N ALA A 10 -10.75 -38.66 -16.59
CA ALA A 10 -9.45 -38.58 -17.25
C ALA A 10 -9.46 -37.59 -18.42
N ASP A 11 -10.49 -37.62 -19.27
CA ASP A 11 -10.67 -36.67 -20.38
C ASP A 11 -10.83 -35.23 -19.87
N TYR A 12 -11.57 -35.02 -18.78
CA TYR A 12 -11.73 -33.71 -18.15
C TYR A 12 -10.40 -33.17 -17.61
N VAL A 13 -9.63 -34.01 -16.90
CA VAL A 13 -8.33 -33.63 -16.36
C VAL A 13 -7.35 -33.31 -17.49
N TYR A 14 -7.31 -34.15 -18.52
CA TYR A 14 -6.45 -33.97 -19.70
C TYR A 14 -6.75 -32.66 -20.44
N THR A 15 -8.02 -32.42 -20.76
CA THR A 15 -8.44 -31.17 -21.44
C THR A 15 -8.24 -29.92 -20.58
N LYS A 16 -8.33 -30.04 -19.25
CA LYS A 16 -7.99 -28.94 -18.33
C LYS A 16 -6.48 -28.64 -18.37
N TRP A 17 -5.65 -29.68 -18.42
CA TRP A 17 -4.18 -29.57 -18.50
C TRP A 17 -3.71 -28.97 -19.83
N GLU A 18 -4.28 -29.41 -20.96
CA GLU A 18 -3.99 -28.80 -22.27
C GLU A 18 -4.34 -27.32 -22.30
N LYS A 19 -5.49 -26.95 -21.72
CA LYS A 19 -5.89 -25.54 -21.63
C LYS A 19 -4.90 -24.72 -20.83
N THR A 20 -4.43 -25.20 -19.67
CA THR A 20 -3.43 -24.48 -18.87
C THR A 20 -2.10 -24.37 -19.60
N LEU A 21 -1.64 -25.44 -20.25
CA LEU A 21 -0.39 -25.43 -21.03
C LEU A 21 -0.45 -24.41 -22.19
N LEU A 22 -1.59 -24.35 -22.90
CA LEU A 22 -1.80 -23.35 -23.95
C LEU A 22 -1.82 -21.92 -23.39
N TRP A 23 -2.42 -21.70 -22.23
CA TRP A 23 -2.39 -20.39 -21.57
C TRP A 23 -0.96 -19.98 -21.19
N ASP A 24 -0.18 -20.90 -20.63
CA ASP A 24 1.22 -20.66 -20.24
C ASP A 24 2.10 -20.39 -21.47
N MET A 25 1.85 -21.06 -22.60
CA MET A 25 2.55 -20.79 -23.87
C MET A 25 2.20 -19.44 -24.48
N VAL A 26 0.97 -18.94 -24.29
CA VAL A 26 0.51 -17.64 -24.81
C VAL A 26 0.88 -16.49 -23.88
N GLU A 27 1.12 -16.76 -22.60
CA GLU A 27 1.44 -15.75 -21.59
C GLU A 27 2.63 -14.83 -21.95
N PRO A 28 3.76 -15.33 -22.49
CA PRO A 28 4.88 -14.48 -22.94
C PRO A 28 4.53 -13.53 -24.09
N PHE A 29 3.50 -13.85 -24.89
CA PHE A 29 3.04 -13.03 -26.01
C PHE A 29 1.91 -12.07 -25.62
N ARG A 30 1.40 -12.15 -24.39
CA ARG A 30 0.42 -11.17 -23.90
C ARG A 30 1.12 -9.84 -23.67
N ARG A 31 0.44 -8.76 -24.10
CA ARG A 31 0.84 -7.39 -23.74
C ARG A 31 1.01 -7.31 -22.21
N PRO A 32 2.13 -6.74 -21.69
CA PRO A 32 2.31 -6.57 -20.26
C PRO A 32 1.09 -5.84 -19.69
N LYS A 33 0.57 -6.33 -18.55
CA LYS A 33 -0.53 -5.65 -17.85
C LYS A 33 -0.10 -4.20 -17.64
N SER A 34 -0.99 -3.27 -18.01
CA SER A 34 -0.67 -1.84 -18.00
C SER A 34 -0.07 -1.45 -16.64
N PHE A 35 1.00 -0.66 -16.66
CA PHE A 35 1.62 -0.11 -15.45
C PHE A 35 0.70 0.90 -14.72
N THR A 36 -0.34 1.36 -15.42
CA THR A 36 -1.33 2.34 -14.96
C THR A 36 -1.96 2.03 -13.60
N PRO A 37 -2.59 0.86 -13.33
CA PRO A 37 -3.15 0.53 -12.03
C PRO A 37 -2.14 0.67 -10.88
N LEU A 38 -0.89 0.29 -11.11
CA LEU A 38 0.15 0.36 -10.09
C LEU A 38 0.56 1.82 -9.83
N VAL A 39 0.72 2.64 -10.87
CA VAL A 39 0.91 4.09 -10.73
C VAL A 39 -0.25 4.73 -9.98
N THR A 40 -1.49 4.40 -10.35
CA THR A 40 -2.70 4.95 -9.71
C THR A 40 -2.71 4.63 -8.22
N ILE A 41 -2.42 3.39 -7.82
CA ILE A 41 -2.37 3.00 -6.41
C ILE A 41 -1.28 3.79 -5.68
N TYR A 42 -0.08 3.94 -6.25
CA TYR A 42 0.99 4.72 -5.61
C TYR A 42 0.63 6.19 -5.46
N VAL A 43 0.02 6.80 -6.47
CA VAL A 43 -0.43 8.19 -6.41
C VAL A 43 -1.50 8.36 -5.33
N CYS A 44 -2.50 7.48 -5.29
CA CYS A 44 -3.53 7.50 -4.25
C CYS A 44 -2.90 7.36 -2.86
N ALA A 45 -2.05 6.35 -2.65
CA ALA A 45 -1.40 6.10 -1.36
C ALA A 45 -0.56 7.29 -0.89
N PHE A 46 0.17 7.92 -1.80
CA PHE A 46 0.97 9.12 -1.49
C PHE A 46 0.08 10.28 -1.02
N TYR A 47 -0.95 10.64 -1.79
CA TYR A 47 -1.83 11.76 -1.44
C TYR A 47 -2.65 11.49 -0.18
N THR A 48 -3.10 10.25 0.04
CA THR A 48 -3.78 9.88 1.29
C THR A 48 -2.86 10.04 2.50
N GLY A 49 -1.57 9.70 2.36
CA GLY A 49 -0.57 9.89 3.41
C GLY A 49 -0.32 11.37 3.72
N VAL A 50 -0.18 12.21 2.68
CA VAL A 50 0.01 13.66 2.83
C VAL A 50 -1.19 14.32 3.49
N ILE A 51 -2.41 13.98 3.07
CA ILE A 51 -3.65 14.52 3.65
C ILE A 51 -3.79 14.08 5.12
N GLY A 52 -3.56 12.81 5.43
CA GLY A 52 -3.62 12.31 6.80
C GLY A 52 -2.60 12.98 7.71
N ALA A 53 -1.37 13.19 7.24
CA ALA A 53 -0.35 13.93 7.98
C ALA A 53 -0.74 15.39 8.21
N ALA A 54 -1.33 16.05 7.20
CA ALA A 54 -1.81 17.43 7.35
C ALA A 54 -2.93 17.54 8.38
N ILE A 55 -3.91 16.64 8.37
CA ILE A 55 -5.02 16.64 9.35
C ILE A 55 -4.49 16.43 10.77
N THR A 56 -3.59 15.47 10.96
CA THR A 56 -3.01 15.18 12.28
C THR A 56 -2.19 16.35 12.83
N GLU A 57 -1.41 17.02 11.98
CA GLU A 57 -0.70 18.26 12.35
C GLU A 57 -1.67 19.37 12.79
N GLN A 58 -2.79 19.57 12.09
CA GLN A 58 -3.77 20.60 12.46
C GLN A 58 -4.46 20.29 13.79
N LEU A 59 -4.90 19.04 13.99
CA LEU A 59 -5.50 18.61 15.26
C LEU A 59 -4.53 18.76 16.43
N TYR A 60 -3.25 18.44 16.22
CA TYR A 60 -2.20 18.67 17.21
C TYR A 60 -2.09 20.15 17.61
N LYS A 61 -2.15 21.05 16.62
CA LYS A 61 -2.10 22.50 16.86
C LYS A 61 -3.31 23.02 17.61
N GLU A 62 -4.50 22.58 17.24
CA GLU A 62 -5.73 22.95 17.94
C GLU A 62 -5.68 22.53 19.41
N LYS A 63 -5.33 21.27 19.69
CA LYS A 63 -5.18 20.76 21.07
C LYS A 63 -4.12 21.52 21.87
N TYR A 64 -2.98 21.83 21.25
CA TYR A 64 -1.92 22.57 21.93
C TYR A 64 -2.36 24.00 22.31
N TRP A 65 -3.10 24.67 21.44
CA TRP A 65 -3.61 26.02 21.72
C TRP A 65 -4.68 26.07 22.81
N GLU A 66 -5.48 25.01 22.98
CA GLU A 66 -6.42 24.91 24.10
C GLU A 66 -5.68 24.93 25.45
N GLU A 67 -4.53 24.26 25.52
CA GLU A 67 -3.71 24.19 26.74
C GLU A 67 -2.77 25.39 26.90
N HIS A 68 -2.32 26.00 25.79
CA HIS A 68 -1.29 27.05 25.76
C HIS A 68 -1.69 28.24 24.87
N PRO A 69 -2.64 29.09 25.32
CA PRO A 69 -3.14 30.20 24.52
C PRO A 69 -2.02 31.21 24.22
N GLY A 70 -1.87 31.57 22.94
CA GLY A 70 -0.92 32.60 22.48
C GLY A 70 0.54 32.15 22.37
N GLN A 71 0.84 30.88 22.62
CA GLN A 71 2.17 30.31 22.37
C GLN A 71 2.31 29.81 20.93
N GLU A 72 3.53 29.89 20.40
CA GLU A 72 3.85 29.29 19.11
C GLU A 72 3.81 27.76 19.23
N VAL A 73 3.05 27.10 18.35
CA VAL A 73 2.94 25.65 18.40
C VAL A 73 4.19 25.02 17.79
N PRO A 74 4.89 24.12 18.51
CA PRO A 74 5.99 23.38 17.93
C PRO A 74 5.49 22.49 16.78
N LEU A 75 6.37 22.15 15.83
CA LEU A 75 6.01 21.20 14.77
C LEU A 75 5.73 19.82 15.37
N MET A 76 4.68 19.12 14.92
CA MET A 76 4.42 17.76 15.40
C MET A 76 5.60 16.86 15.02
N LYS A 77 5.97 15.97 15.95
CA LYS A 77 6.98 14.96 15.68
C LYS A 77 6.44 13.96 14.64
N PRO A 78 7.26 13.55 13.66
CA PRO A 78 6.79 12.62 12.64
C PRO A 78 6.48 11.26 13.27
N MET A 79 5.32 10.71 12.91
CA MET A 79 4.86 9.41 13.41
C MET A 79 5.47 8.25 12.62
N PHE A 80 5.62 8.42 11.30
CA PHE A 80 6.03 7.35 10.39
C PHE A 80 7.50 7.45 9.95
N TYR A 81 8.26 8.38 10.52
CA TYR A 81 9.67 8.59 10.19
C TYR A 81 10.57 8.05 11.30
N GLY A 82 10.76 6.73 11.33
CA GLY A 82 11.67 6.04 12.24
C GLY A 82 13.02 5.65 11.61
N GLY A 83 13.31 6.15 10.41
CA GLY A 83 14.52 5.80 9.67
C GLY A 83 15.77 6.51 10.23
N PRO A 84 16.98 5.99 9.98
CA PRO A 84 18.24 6.61 10.41
C PRO A 84 18.60 7.89 9.62
N TRP A 85 17.72 8.30 8.71
CA TRP A 85 17.97 9.38 7.77
C TRP A 85 17.71 10.73 8.43
N ARG A 86 18.60 11.69 8.17
CA ARG A 86 18.50 13.05 8.72
C ARG A 86 17.62 13.90 7.82
N VAL A 87 16.69 14.64 8.39
CA VAL A 87 15.91 15.65 7.66
C VAL A 87 16.62 17.00 7.83
N MET A 88 16.98 17.64 6.71
CA MET A 88 17.49 19.03 6.65
C MET A 88 18.65 19.36 7.61
N ARG A 89 19.85 18.82 7.37
CA ARG A 89 21.11 19.11 8.12
C ARG A 89 21.05 18.92 9.65
N GLY A 90 19.92 18.49 10.22
CA GLY A 90 19.71 18.28 11.66
C GLY A 90 19.78 16.82 12.08
N ASP A 91 19.43 16.57 13.34
CA ASP A 91 19.33 15.23 13.92
C ASP A 91 18.12 14.46 13.38
N VAL A 92 18.15 13.12 13.54
CA VAL A 92 16.99 12.29 13.22
C VAL A 92 15.85 12.71 14.16
N PRO A 93 14.69 13.14 13.62
CA PRO A 93 13.61 13.60 14.47
C PRO A 93 13.13 12.44 15.35
N PRO A 94 12.97 12.65 16.66
CA PRO A 94 12.46 11.62 17.55
C PRO A 94 11.03 11.27 17.16
N MET A 95 10.72 9.97 17.11
CA MET A 95 9.38 9.48 16.79
C MET A 95 8.36 10.00 17.82
N GLY A 96 7.25 10.56 17.34
CA GLY A 96 6.13 10.95 18.20
C GLY A 96 5.38 9.75 18.77
N LYS A 97 4.79 9.88 19.96
CA LYS A 97 3.87 8.88 20.54
C LYS A 97 2.42 9.29 20.27
N PHE A 98 1.56 8.28 20.06
CA PHE A 98 0.12 8.46 19.91
C PHE A 98 -0.50 8.60 21.30
N ASP A 99 -0.85 9.82 21.69
CA ASP A 99 -1.68 10.09 22.88
C ASP A 99 -3.08 10.51 22.37
N LEU A 100 -3.88 9.51 21.98
CA LEU A 100 -5.31 9.67 21.65
C LEU A 100 -6.12 9.89 22.93
#